data_AF-A0A7D5KW50-F1
#
_entry.id   AF-A0A7D5KW50-F1
#
_cell.length_a   1.000
_cell.length_b   1.000
_cell.length_c   1.000
_cell.angle_alpha   90.00
_cell.angle_beta   90.00
_cell.angle_gamma   90.00
#
_symmetry.space_group_name_H-M   'P 1'
#
loop_
_entity.id
_entity.type
_entity.pdbx_description
1 polymer ?
#
loop_
_entity_poly.entity_id
_entity_poly.type
_entity_poly.pdbx_seq_one_letter_code
_entity_poly.pdbx_strand_id
1 'polypeptide(L)'
;MADMTVLDRDPSSSRDHAAVERAQMFLIGGLALALVLVALVLVLNSAIYTENLATRGSGGAGVDATLQVRADVQQGMSDIVEQSNRDHAAYMDQLTAIQAGIPALESLFMRYDASDGRWIRLQYVAGSDEPGMRIHQDTVADFQADADGDSIDDPTWTLVEQTPAVRNFQVTITNRTALVGTETDAFRIVFDQDATTTGDEWTLLLYNDSGATVVAVDGPEGSLGECHDTTGTGTTVDVTAATVDGERCPALEFLEDIPADFDLRYEHGGNATGTYEVTGKEGESTSRPSSPYLTGNPVANDSVYGVTVHLYTRSSDITYETDVRVAPGEQDA
;
A
#
# COMPACT_ATOMS: atom_id res chain seq x y z
N MET A 1 20.92 114.95 44.59
CA MET A 1 21.95 113.90 44.67
C MET A 1 21.31 112.62 44.16
N ALA A 2 22.00 111.96 43.24
CA ALA A 2 21.42 111.09 42.22
C ALA A 2 20.93 109.71 42.70
N ASP A 3 20.01 109.22 41.88
CA ASP A 3 19.45 107.89 41.66
C ASP A 3 20.51 106.82 41.32
N MET A 4 20.14 105.53 41.47
CA MET A 4 20.23 104.47 40.45
C MET A 4 20.39 103.03 41.02
N THR A 5 19.29 102.25 40.87
CA THR A 5 19.13 100.79 40.58
C THR A 5 19.67 99.71 41.52
N VAL A 6 18.83 98.81 42.10
CA VAL A 6 18.11 97.64 41.51
C VAL A 6 19.12 96.53 41.11
N LEU A 7 19.13 95.34 41.73
CA LEU A 7 18.27 94.22 41.37
C LEU A 7 18.14 93.16 42.48
N ASP A 8 16.93 92.62 42.47
CA ASP A 8 16.28 91.56 43.22
C ASP A 8 16.90 90.15 43.02
N ARG A 9 16.82 89.29 44.04
CA ARG A 9 17.00 87.83 43.89
C ARG A 9 16.20 87.06 44.93
N ASP A 10 15.13 86.47 44.41
CA ASP A 10 14.10 85.60 44.97
C ASP A 10 14.64 84.37 45.75
N PRO A 11 14.09 84.03 46.94
CA PRO A 11 14.51 82.87 47.73
C PRO A 11 13.78 81.54 47.40
N SER A 12 13.05 81.42 46.27
CA SER A 12 12.20 80.25 45.98
C SER A 12 12.90 78.96 45.48
N SER A 13 14.21 78.96 45.21
CA SER A 13 14.89 77.87 44.46
C SER A 13 15.23 76.57 45.24
N SER A 14 15.01 76.46 46.55
CA SER A 14 15.53 75.32 47.34
C SER A 14 14.54 74.17 47.59
N ARG A 15 13.25 74.32 47.26
CA ARG A 15 12.23 73.28 47.53
C ARG A 15 11.88 72.38 46.33
N ASP A 16 12.14 72.80 45.09
CA ASP A 16 11.80 71.99 43.91
C ASP A 16 12.84 70.91 43.58
N HIS A 17 14.12 71.09 43.96
CA HIS A 17 15.16 70.09 43.65
C HIS A 17 14.96 68.75 44.37
N ALA A 18 14.49 68.75 45.63
CA ALA A 18 14.31 67.53 46.41
C ALA A 18 13.08 66.69 45.96
N ALA A 19 12.08 67.31 45.32
CA ALA A 19 10.93 66.62 44.75
C ALA A 19 11.24 66.01 43.38
N VAL A 20 12.00 66.73 42.55
CA VAL A 20 12.45 66.27 41.23
C VAL A 20 13.41 65.07 41.35
N GLU A 21 14.36 65.09 42.29
CA GLU A 21 15.28 63.96 42.50
C GLU A 21 14.57 62.68 42.98
N ARG A 22 13.52 62.79 43.80
CA ARG A 22 12.74 61.62 44.25
C ARG A 22 11.85 61.06 43.14
N ALA A 23 11.21 61.93 42.36
CA ALA A 23 10.43 61.52 41.19
C ALA A 23 11.32 60.83 40.15
N GLN A 24 12.55 61.32 39.96
CA GLN A 24 13.52 60.74 39.04
C GLN A 24 14.05 59.38 39.54
N MET A 25 14.25 59.19 40.85
CA MET A 25 14.59 57.87 41.41
C MET A 25 13.47 56.83 41.25
N PHE A 26 12.20 57.23 41.36
CA PHE A 26 11.08 56.33 41.05
C PHE A 26 11.00 55.96 39.56
N LEU A 27 11.33 56.90 38.67
CA LEU A 27 11.33 56.67 37.23
C LEU A 27 12.46 55.72 36.80
N ILE A 28 13.65 55.90 37.37
CA ILE A 28 14.81 55.00 37.16
C ILE A 28 14.53 53.62 37.75
N GLY A 29 13.96 53.54 38.96
CA GLY A 29 13.58 52.28 39.58
C GLY A 29 12.50 51.52 38.80
N GLY A 30 11.50 52.23 38.29
CA GLY A 30 10.44 51.67 37.44
C GLY A 30 10.97 51.16 36.10
N LEU A 31 11.88 51.89 35.46
CA LEU A 31 12.52 51.46 34.21
C LEU A 31 13.40 50.22 34.43
N ALA A 32 14.18 50.17 35.51
CA ALA A 32 15.00 49.01 35.84
C ALA A 32 14.14 47.76 36.07
N LEU A 33 13.01 47.89 36.79
CA LEU A 33 12.06 46.80 37.00
C LEU A 33 11.45 46.33 35.68
N ALA A 34 11.06 47.26 34.80
CA ALA A 34 10.50 46.92 33.49
C ALA A 34 11.50 46.15 32.62
N LEU A 35 12.77 46.54 32.61
CA LEU A 35 13.82 45.84 31.87
C LEU A 35 14.07 44.43 32.41
N VAL A 36 14.04 44.24 33.74
CA VAL A 36 14.16 42.91 34.35
C VAL A 36 12.97 42.02 33.97
N LEU A 37 11.75 42.57 33.98
CA LEU A 37 10.55 41.82 33.57
C LEU A 37 10.59 41.44 32.10
N VAL A 38 11.03 42.33 31.21
CA VAL A 38 11.19 42.01 29.78
C VAL A 38 12.26 40.94 29.57
N ALA A 39 13.40 41.05 30.27
CA ALA A 39 14.44 40.03 30.21
C ALA A 39 13.94 38.68 30.74
N LEU A 40 13.16 38.66 31.83
CA LEU A 40 12.55 37.45 32.38
C LEU A 40 11.56 36.83 31.39
N VAL A 41 10.72 37.64 30.75
CA VAL A 41 9.76 37.18 29.73
C VAL A 41 10.49 36.64 28.50
N LEU A 42 11.58 37.28 28.07
CA LEU A 42 12.38 36.78 26.96
C LEU A 42 13.04 35.44 27.31
N VAL A 43 13.64 35.32 28.50
CA VAL A 43 14.23 34.04 28.95
C VAL A 43 13.17 32.96 29.11
N LEU A 44 12.00 33.28 29.66
CA LEU A 44 10.89 32.33 29.81
C LEU A 44 10.34 31.90 28.44
N ASN A 45 10.14 32.84 27.53
CA ASN A 45 9.69 32.54 26.17
C ASN A 45 10.74 31.77 25.37
N SER A 46 12.03 32.03 25.58
CA SER A 46 13.12 31.25 24.98
C SER A 46 13.21 29.85 25.57
N ALA A 47 13.08 29.68 26.89
CA ALA A 47 13.08 28.37 27.53
C ALA A 47 11.88 27.52 27.07
N ILE A 48 10.69 28.11 27.01
CA ILE A 48 9.48 27.46 26.47
C ILE A 48 9.67 27.12 24.99
N TYR A 49 10.35 27.97 24.21
CA TYR A 49 10.65 27.69 22.80
C TYR A 49 11.66 26.55 22.63
N THR A 50 12.68 26.46 23.48
CA THR A 50 13.66 25.36 23.47
C THR A 50 13.04 24.04 23.95
N GLU A 51 12.17 24.08 24.96
CA GLU A 51 11.48 22.91 25.51
C GLU A 51 10.40 22.37 24.54
N ASN A 52 9.71 23.27 23.83
CA ASN A 52 8.79 22.90 22.74
C ASN A 52 9.50 22.32 21.51
N LEU A 53 10.75 22.72 21.22
CA LEU A 53 11.52 22.16 20.10
C LEU A 53 12.02 20.74 20.41
N ALA A 54 12.42 20.49 21.66
CA ALA A 54 12.90 19.18 22.10
C ALA A 54 11.80 18.11 22.19
N THR A 55 10.55 18.49 22.48
CA THR A 55 9.40 17.56 22.57
C THR A 55 8.68 17.33 21.24
N ARG A 56 8.72 18.30 20.31
CA ARG A 56 8.14 18.12 18.96
C ARG A 56 9.03 17.33 18.00
N GLY A 57 10.35 17.32 18.20
CA GLY A 57 11.29 16.60 17.34
C GLY A 57 11.37 15.08 17.57
N SER A 58 11.03 14.59 18.77
CA SER A 58 11.18 13.17 19.14
C SER A 58 9.89 12.35 19.08
N GLY A 59 8.73 12.98 19.32
CA GLY A 59 7.45 12.26 19.38
C GLY A 59 6.82 11.93 18.01
N GLY A 60 6.97 12.80 17.01
CA GLY A 60 6.38 12.60 15.67
C GLY A 60 7.32 11.87 14.70
N ALA A 61 8.59 12.30 14.66
CA ALA A 61 9.59 11.72 13.75
C ALA A 61 9.86 10.23 14.03
N GLY A 62 9.77 9.79 15.29
CA GLY A 62 9.94 8.39 15.66
C GLY A 62 8.80 7.48 15.19
N VAL A 63 7.56 8.00 15.17
CA VAL A 63 6.38 7.24 14.71
C VAL A 63 6.39 7.10 13.20
N ASP A 64 6.60 8.19 12.47
CA ASP A 64 6.67 8.17 11.00
C ASP A 64 7.79 7.25 10.51
N ALA A 65 8.97 7.32 11.14
CA ALA A 65 10.10 6.47 10.82
C ALA A 65 9.85 4.98 11.17
N THR A 66 8.97 4.69 12.12
CA THR A 66 8.58 3.31 12.46
C THR A 66 7.58 2.74 11.46
N LEU A 67 6.62 3.56 11.01
CA LEU A 67 5.68 3.17 9.95
C LEU A 67 6.41 2.91 8.63
N GLN A 68 7.42 3.72 8.32
CA GLN A 68 8.28 3.48 7.16
C GLN A 68 9.02 2.13 7.26
N VAL A 69 9.63 1.81 8.40
CA VAL A 69 10.29 0.50 8.59
C VAL A 69 9.31 -0.65 8.41
N ARG A 70 8.07 -0.53 8.91
CA ARG A 70 7.04 -1.54 8.68
C ARG A 70 6.76 -1.72 7.18
N ALA A 71 6.59 -0.62 6.45
CA ALA A 71 6.34 -0.66 5.00
C ALA A 71 7.52 -1.28 4.23
N ASP A 72 8.75 -0.89 4.56
CA ASP A 72 9.96 -1.44 3.93
C ASP A 72 10.11 -2.95 4.21
N VAL A 73 9.80 -3.38 5.44
CA VAL A 73 9.79 -4.81 5.82
C VAL A 73 8.70 -5.56 5.06
N GLN A 74 7.49 -5.01 4.95
CA GLN A 74 6.39 -5.59 4.18
C GLN A 74 6.78 -5.75 2.70
N GLN A 75 7.39 -4.73 2.09
CA GLN A 75 7.88 -4.80 0.71
C GLN A 75 8.99 -5.84 0.54
N GLY A 76 10.03 -5.79 1.38
CA GLY A 76 11.15 -6.72 1.27
C GLY A 76 10.75 -8.18 1.51
N MET A 77 9.80 -8.41 2.42
CA MET A 77 9.20 -9.74 2.59
C MET A 77 8.32 -10.12 1.40
N SER A 78 7.63 -9.16 0.78
CA SER A 78 6.81 -9.44 -0.39
C SER A 78 7.66 -9.97 -1.54
N ASP A 79 8.78 -9.31 -1.82
CA ASP A 79 9.75 -9.74 -2.84
C ASP A 79 10.28 -11.16 -2.55
N ILE A 80 10.59 -11.46 -1.28
CA ILE A 80 11.05 -12.80 -0.86
C ILE A 80 9.98 -13.87 -1.11
N VAL A 81 8.72 -13.60 -0.76
CA VAL A 81 7.60 -14.54 -0.96
C VAL A 81 7.38 -14.79 -2.44
N GLU A 82 7.29 -13.74 -3.26
CA GLU A 82 7.09 -13.90 -4.69
C GLU A 82 8.25 -14.63 -5.37
N GLN A 83 9.49 -14.24 -5.06
CA GLN A 83 10.66 -14.90 -5.64
C GLN A 83 10.73 -16.37 -5.24
N SER A 84 10.47 -16.68 -3.96
CA SER A 84 10.49 -18.07 -3.49
C SER A 84 9.45 -18.93 -4.22
N ASN A 85 8.24 -18.37 -4.43
CA ASN A 85 7.17 -19.01 -5.19
C ASN A 85 7.51 -19.21 -6.68
N ARG A 86 8.27 -18.30 -7.30
CA ARG A 86 8.73 -18.42 -8.70
C ARG A 86 9.89 -19.41 -8.87
N ASP A 87 10.82 -19.41 -7.93
CA ASP A 87 12.07 -20.17 -8.05
C ASP A 87 11.93 -21.65 -7.59
N HIS A 88 10.85 -21.99 -6.86
CA HIS A 88 10.63 -23.32 -6.32
C HIS A 88 9.23 -23.84 -6.64
N ALA A 89 9.15 -25.09 -7.11
CA ALA A 89 7.89 -25.72 -7.46
C ALA A 89 7.15 -26.34 -6.25
N ALA A 90 7.87 -26.76 -5.21
CA ALA A 90 7.29 -27.44 -4.06
C ALA A 90 7.07 -26.48 -2.88
N TYR A 91 5.89 -26.55 -2.26
CA TYR A 91 5.49 -25.70 -1.14
C TYR A 91 6.52 -25.62 -0.02
N MET A 92 7.04 -26.78 0.42
CA MET A 92 8.01 -26.83 1.52
C MET A 92 9.35 -26.18 1.18
N ASP A 93 9.76 -26.22 -0.09
CA ASP A 93 10.99 -25.57 -0.55
C ASP A 93 10.79 -24.04 -0.59
N GLN A 94 9.61 -23.58 -1.04
CA GLN A 94 9.23 -22.17 -1.00
C GLN A 94 9.24 -21.63 0.43
N LEU A 95 8.59 -22.33 1.37
CA LEU A 95 8.54 -21.91 2.77
C LEU A 95 9.92 -21.90 3.43
N THR A 96 10.77 -22.89 3.10
CA THR A 96 12.16 -22.93 3.57
C THR A 96 12.96 -21.74 3.05
N ALA A 97 12.80 -21.38 1.77
CA ALA A 97 13.45 -20.24 1.16
C ALA A 97 12.98 -18.90 1.78
N ILE A 98 11.68 -18.75 2.04
CA ILE A 98 11.12 -17.58 2.73
C ILE A 98 11.73 -17.43 4.13
N GLN A 99 11.74 -18.50 4.92
CA GLN A 99 12.31 -18.49 6.26
C GLN A 99 13.82 -18.18 6.26
N ALA A 100 14.55 -18.67 5.24
CA ALA A 100 15.96 -18.36 5.06
C ALA A 100 16.21 -16.92 4.58
N GLY A 101 15.25 -16.30 3.90
CA GLY A 101 15.31 -14.90 3.45
C GLY A 101 15.20 -13.88 4.58
N ILE A 102 14.42 -14.18 5.63
CA ILE A 102 14.22 -13.30 6.79
C ILE A 102 15.53 -12.80 7.42
N PRO A 103 16.49 -13.66 7.82
CA PRO A 103 17.76 -13.19 8.40
C PRO A 103 18.63 -12.40 7.41
N ALA A 104 18.50 -12.65 6.10
CA ALA A 104 19.18 -11.87 5.08
C ALA A 104 18.59 -10.45 4.97
N LEU A 105 17.25 -10.33 5.01
CA LEU A 105 16.55 -9.06 5.04
C LEU A 105 16.85 -8.27 6.32
N GLU A 106 16.82 -8.92 7.49
CA GLU A 106 17.22 -8.29 8.76
C GLU A 106 18.66 -7.76 8.69
N SER A 107 19.58 -8.53 8.12
CA SER A 107 20.98 -8.12 7.92
C SER A 107 21.13 -6.94 6.95
N LEU A 108 20.23 -6.80 5.98
CA LEU A 108 20.20 -5.68 5.06
C LEU A 108 19.75 -4.41 5.79
N PHE A 109 18.64 -4.48 6.52
CA PHE A 109 18.13 -3.38 7.34
C PHE A 109 19.14 -2.94 8.38
N MET A 110 19.76 -3.87 9.12
CA MET A 110 20.81 -3.52 10.10
C MET A 110 21.99 -2.76 9.49
N ARG A 111 22.33 -2.95 8.21
CA ARG A 111 23.41 -2.18 7.56
C ARG A 111 22.98 -0.77 7.20
N TYR A 112 21.73 -0.59 6.78
CA TYR A 112 21.19 0.72 6.41
C TYR A 112 20.79 1.54 7.64
N ASP A 113 20.17 0.92 8.65
CA ASP A 113 19.67 1.58 9.86
C ASP A 113 20.72 1.75 10.97
N ALA A 114 21.90 1.16 10.83
CA ALA A 114 22.99 1.36 11.78
C ALA A 114 23.42 2.83 11.89
N SER A 115 23.30 3.62 10.82
CA SER A 115 23.60 5.06 10.87
C SER A 115 22.61 5.83 11.73
N ASP A 116 21.40 5.31 11.87
CA ASP A 116 20.27 5.97 12.55
C ASP A 116 20.10 5.43 14.00
N GLY A 117 21.03 4.57 14.45
CA GLY A 117 21.00 4.00 15.81
C GLY A 117 19.79 3.10 16.07
N ARG A 118 19.17 2.59 14.99
CA ARG A 118 17.98 1.76 15.04
C ARG A 118 18.36 0.29 14.87
N TRP A 119 17.78 -0.55 15.70
CA TRP A 119 17.94 -1.99 15.68
C TRP A 119 16.61 -2.63 15.28
N ILE A 120 16.66 -3.58 14.34
CA ILE A 120 15.50 -4.30 13.82
C ILE A 120 15.75 -5.79 14.01
N ARG A 121 14.69 -6.51 14.39
CA ARG A 121 14.66 -7.96 14.43
C ARG A 121 13.38 -8.45 13.76
N LEU A 122 13.54 -9.43 12.88
CA LEU A 122 12.46 -10.09 12.16
C LEU A 122 12.41 -11.55 12.56
N GLN A 123 11.21 -12.06 12.84
CA GLN A 123 11.01 -13.46 13.19
C GLN A 123 9.80 -14.01 12.44
N TYR A 124 9.97 -15.18 11.83
CA TYR A 124 8.84 -15.92 11.27
C TYR A 124 7.87 -16.30 12.39
N VAL A 125 6.57 -16.04 12.19
CA VAL A 125 5.52 -16.51 13.11
C VAL A 125 5.14 -17.93 12.71
N ALA A 126 5.47 -18.90 13.56
CA ALA A 126 5.25 -20.32 13.27
C ALA A 126 3.75 -20.62 13.07
N GLY A 127 3.42 -21.31 11.97
CA GLY A 127 2.04 -21.65 11.62
C GLY A 127 1.20 -20.49 11.09
N SER A 128 1.86 -19.40 10.65
CA SER A 128 1.20 -18.25 9.99
C SER A 128 1.23 -18.33 8.46
N ASP A 129 1.79 -19.41 7.91
CA ASP A 129 1.79 -19.68 6.49
C ASP A 129 0.36 -19.93 5.99
N GLU A 130 -0.02 -19.19 4.95
CA GLU A 130 -1.28 -19.35 4.25
C GLU A 130 -0.99 -20.10 2.94
N PRO A 131 -1.52 -21.32 2.76
CA PRO A 131 -1.36 -22.06 1.50
C PRO A 131 -2.17 -21.43 0.37
N GLY A 132 -1.76 -21.71 -0.86
CA GLY A 132 -2.39 -21.21 -2.07
C GLY A 132 -1.93 -21.93 -3.34
N MET A 133 -2.48 -21.50 -4.46
CA MET A 133 -2.22 -22.05 -5.78
C MET A 133 -1.80 -20.94 -6.73
N ARG A 134 -0.61 -21.04 -7.32
CA ARG A 134 -0.17 -20.15 -8.39
C ARG A 134 -0.47 -20.80 -9.73
N ILE A 135 -1.31 -20.16 -10.53
CA ILE A 135 -1.67 -20.59 -11.89
C ILE A 135 -1.14 -19.55 -12.86
N HIS A 136 -0.44 -20.00 -13.89
CA HIS A 136 0.13 -19.09 -14.88
C HIS A 136 0.22 -19.74 -16.26
N GLN A 137 0.14 -18.87 -17.27
CA GLN A 137 0.35 -19.16 -18.68
C GLN A 137 1.42 -18.22 -19.22
N ASP A 138 2.64 -18.72 -19.43
CA ASP A 138 3.77 -17.89 -19.87
C ASP A 138 3.88 -17.77 -21.39
N THR A 139 3.30 -18.70 -22.14
CA THR A 139 3.23 -18.63 -23.61
C THR A 139 1.89 -18.09 -24.06
N VAL A 140 1.91 -17.22 -25.06
CA VAL A 140 0.71 -16.67 -25.70
C VAL A 140 -0.14 -17.80 -26.27
N ALA A 141 -1.36 -17.94 -25.74
CA ALA A 141 -2.37 -18.89 -26.19
C ALA A 141 -3.76 -18.33 -25.85
N ASP A 142 -4.79 -19.08 -26.25
CA ASP A 142 -6.19 -18.79 -25.89
C ASP A 142 -6.39 -19.05 -24.38
N PHE A 143 -7.43 -18.46 -23.79
CA PHE A 143 -7.71 -18.57 -22.35
C PHE A 143 -8.60 -19.79 -22.05
N GLN A 144 -8.17 -21.00 -22.40
CA GLN A 144 -8.94 -22.24 -22.29
C GLN A 144 -8.11 -23.38 -21.67
N ALA A 145 -8.79 -24.38 -21.09
CA ALA A 145 -8.13 -25.64 -20.73
C ALA A 145 -7.77 -26.45 -21.99
N ASP A 146 -6.58 -27.05 -22.03
CA ASP A 146 -6.19 -27.97 -23.12
C ASP A 146 -6.79 -29.39 -22.95
N ALA A 147 -8.01 -29.47 -22.43
CA ALA A 147 -8.71 -30.74 -22.37
C ALA A 147 -9.20 -31.10 -23.77
N ASP A 148 -8.50 -32.04 -24.42
CA ASP A 148 -8.94 -32.73 -25.63
C ASP A 148 -10.44 -33.11 -25.53
N GLY A 149 -11.33 -32.26 -26.06
CA GLY A 149 -12.70 -32.66 -26.42
C GLY A 149 -13.90 -32.00 -25.73
N ASP A 150 -13.77 -30.97 -24.89
CA ASP A 150 -14.92 -30.09 -24.62
C ASP A 150 -15.11 -29.11 -25.80
N SER A 151 -16.37 -28.91 -26.20
CA SER A 151 -16.72 -28.37 -27.52
C SER A 151 -16.01 -27.06 -27.86
N ILE A 152 -15.41 -27.02 -29.06
CA ILE A 152 -14.75 -25.88 -29.71
C ILE A 152 -15.63 -24.61 -29.76
N ASP A 153 -16.93 -24.75 -29.54
CA ASP A 153 -17.89 -23.66 -29.71
C ASP A 153 -18.08 -22.77 -28.46
N ASP A 154 -17.61 -23.17 -27.26
CA ASP A 154 -17.32 -22.30 -26.07
C ASP A 154 -17.17 -23.13 -24.76
N PRO A 155 -15.95 -23.60 -24.39
CA PRO A 155 -15.73 -24.25 -23.11
C PRO A 155 -15.46 -23.22 -22.00
N THR A 156 -16.40 -23.07 -21.07
CA THR A 156 -16.14 -22.45 -19.76
C THR A 156 -15.02 -23.21 -19.06
N TRP A 157 -13.99 -22.49 -18.61
CA TRP A 157 -12.89 -23.07 -17.87
C TRP A 157 -12.77 -22.48 -16.47
N THR A 158 -13.02 -23.31 -15.45
CA THR A 158 -12.78 -22.95 -14.06
C THR A 158 -11.30 -23.06 -13.71
N LEU A 159 -10.68 -21.92 -13.38
CA LEU A 159 -9.29 -21.80 -12.98
C LEU A 159 -9.08 -22.20 -11.52
N VAL A 160 -9.97 -21.79 -10.63
CA VAL A 160 -9.94 -22.11 -9.20
C VAL A 160 -11.37 -22.26 -8.70
N GLU A 161 -11.63 -23.24 -7.85
CA GLU A 161 -12.92 -23.44 -7.20
C GLU A 161 -12.82 -23.03 -5.72
N GLN A 162 -13.82 -22.30 -5.23
CA GLN A 162 -14.00 -21.98 -3.82
C GLN A 162 -12.74 -21.35 -3.19
N THR A 163 -12.16 -20.35 -3.86
CA THR A 163 -11.03 -19.59 -3.33
C THR A 163 -11.54 -18.41 -2.49
N PRO A 164 -11.05 -18.21 -1.25
CA PRO A 164 -11.45 -17.06 -0.43
C PRO A 164 -10.95 -15.72 -0.96
N ALA A 165 -9.82 -15.73 -1.67
CA ALA A 165 -9.17 -14.53 -2.17
C ALA A 165 -8.22 -14.85 -3.33
N VAL A 166 -7.93 -13.86 -4.17
CA VAL A 166 -6.89 -13.93 -5.20
C VAL A 166 -5.90 -12.78 -5.03
N ARG A 167 -4.65 -13.00 -5.46
CA ARG A 167 -3.59 -11.99 -5.51
C ARG A 167 -2.74 -12.17 -6.76
N ASN A 168 -1.98 -11.13 -7.13
CA ASN A 168 -1.18 -11.11 -8.36
C ASN A 168 -2.00 -11.54 -9.58
N PHE A 169 -3.25 -11.08 -9.68
CA PHE A 169 -4.12 -11.45 -10.79
C PHE A 169 -3.91 -10.49 -11.96
N GLN A 170 -3.13 -10.94 -12.93
CA GLN A 170 -2.78 -10.19 -14.12
C GLN A 170 -3.14 -10.96 -15.38
N VAL A 171 -3.76 -10.27 -16.33
CA VAL A 171 -4.09 -10.79 -17.66
C VAL A 171 -3.47 -9.87 -18.71
N THR A 172 -2.68 -10.43 -19.62
CA THR A 172 -2.04 -9.66 -20.70
C THR A 172 -2.57 -10.10 -22.04
N ILE A 173 -3.33 -9.21 -22.69
CA ILE A 173 -3.73 -9.35 -24.09
C ILE A 173 -2.55 -8.95 -24.95
N THR A 174 -1.94 -9.90 -25.66
CA THR A 174 -0.71 -9.62 -26.44
C THR A 174 -1.00 -8.88 -27.74
N ASN A 175 -2.19 -9.10 -28.31
CA ASN A 175 -2.62 -8.42 -29.52
C ASN A 175 -4.09 -8.01 -29.42
N ARG A 176 -4.34 -6.70 -29.36
CA ARG A 176 -5.68 -6.09 -29.31
C ARG A 176 -6.56 -6.53 -30.47
N THR A 177 -6.00 -6.77 -31.66
CA THR A 177 -6.80 -7.23 -32.80
C THR A 177 -7.24 -8.69 -32.68
N ALA A 178 -6.75 -9.42 -31.69
CA ALA A 178 -7.22 -10.76 -31.36
C ALA A 178 -8.45 -10.74 -30.43
N LEU A 179 -8.78 -9.59 -29.83
CA LEU A 179 -10.04 -9.41 -29.13
C LEU A 179 -11.19 -9.30 -30.12
N VAL A 180 -12.31 -9.91 -29.77
CA VAL A 180 -13.55 -9.79 -30.52
C VAL A 180 -14.07 -8.34 -30.52
N GLY A 181 -14.77 -7.94 -31.57
CA GLY A 181 -15.24 -6.57 -31.78
C GLY A 181 -16.56 -6.18 -31.10
N THR A 182 -17.11 -7.03 -30.23
CA THR A 182 -18.41 -6.78 -29.57
C THR A 182 -18.38 -7.23 -28.11
N GLU A 183 -19.15 -6.54 -27.27
CA GLU A 183 -19.32 -6.87 -25.86
C GLU A 183 -20.04 -8.21 -25.66
N THR A 184 -21.01 -8.55 -26.52
CA THR A 184 -21.79 -9.80 -26.40
C THR A 184 -20.91 -11.03 -26.44
N ASP A 185 -19.90 -11.01 -27.31
CA ASP A 185 -18.96 -12.10 -27.50
C ASP A 185 -17.67 -11.92 -26.67
N ALA A 186 -17.57 -10.88 -25.82
CA ALA A 186 -16.34 -10.54 -25.11
C ALA A 186 -15.73 -11.74 -24.38
N PHE A 187 -14.40 -11.75 -24.25
CA PHE A 187 -13.73 -12.66 -23.32
C PHE A 187 -14.14 -12.28 -21.89
N ARG A 188 -14.58 -13.27 -21.10
CA ARG A 188 -15.12 -13.04 -19.76
C ARG A 188 -14.25 -13.69 -18.70
N ILE A 189 -13.99 -12.92 -17.65
CA ILE A 189 -13.43 -13.41 -16.40
C ILE A 189 -14.53 -13.28 -15.36
N VAL A 190 -15.00 -14.40 -14.84
CA VAL A 190 -16.15 -14.44 -13.94
C VAL A 190 -15.70 -14.90 -12.56
N PHE A 191 -16.15 -14.16 -11.55
CA PHE A 191 -16.06 -14.46 -10.13
C PHE A 191 -17.45 -14.86 -9.68
N ASP A 192 -17.64 -16.14 -9.40
CA ASP A 192 -18.94 -16.74 -9.09
C ASP A 192 -18.95 -17.29 -7.67
N GLN A 193 -19.83 -16.78 -6.81
CA GLN A 193 -19.94 -17.24 -5.41
C GLN A 193 -20.71 -18.55 -5.26
N ASP A 194 -21.60 -18.86 -6.19
CA ASP A 194 -22.44 -20.04 -6.15
C ASP A 194 -22.86 -20.40 -7.57
N ALA A 195 -22.19 -21.41 -8.14
CA ALA A 195 -22.51 -21.97 -9.45
C ALA A 195 -23.97 -22.47 -9.58
N THR A 196 -24.75 -22.48 -8.50
CA THR A 196 -26.18 -22.83 -8.48
C THR A 196 -27.15 -21.64 -8.48
N THR A 197 -26.69 -20.40 -8.27
CA THR A 197 -27.53 -19.18 -8.29
C THR A 197 -27.03 -18.14 -9.28
N THR A 198 -27.76 -18.01 -10.39
CA THR A 198 -27.50 -16.97 -11.39
C THR A 198 -27.77 -15.57 -10.82
N GLY A 199 -26.79 -14.67 -10.91
CA GLY A 199 -26.95 -13.24 -10.61
C GLY A 199 -26.06 -12.69 -9.48
N ASP A 200 -25.32 -13.54 -8.78
CA ASP A 200 -24.39 -13.14 -7.71
C ASP A 200 -22.92 -13.17 -8.19
N GLU A 201 -22.70 -12.75 -9.43
CA GLU A 201 -21.40 -12.84 -10.11
C GLU A 201 -20.83 -11.46 -10.44
N TRP A 202 -19.51 -11.36 -10.41
CA TRP A 202 -18.76 -10.24 -10.98
C TRP A 202 -18.10 -10.71 -12.26
N THR A 203 -18.30 -9.98 -13.35
CA THR A 203 -17.80 -10.34 -14.67
C THR A 203 -16.97 -9.19 -15.23
N LEU A 204 -15.71 -9.47 -15.56
CA LEU A 204 -14.90 -8.58 -16.37
C LEU A 204 -15.08 -8.99 -17.83
N LEU A 205 -15.35 -8.02 -18.69
CA LEU A 205 -15.49 -8.20 -20.12
C LEU A 205 -14.33 -7.51 -20.83
N LEU A 206 -13.60 -8.27 -21.64
CA LEU A 206 -12.50 -7.78 -22.46
C LEU A 206 -12.87 -7.93 -23.93
N TYR A 207 -12.94 -6.80 -24.64
CA TYR A 207 -13.25 -6.77 -26.07
C TYR A 207 -12.56 -5.59 -26.77
N ASN A 208 -12.54 -5.61 -28.10
CA ASN A 208 -12.12 -4.49 -28.90
C ASN A 208 -13.33 -3.63 -29.27
N ASP A 209 -13.29 -2.34 -28.98
CA ASP A 209 -14.21 -1.39 -29.58
C ASP A 209 -13.42 -0.30 -30.30
N SER A 210 -13.66 -0.17 -31.61
CA SER A 210 -13.14 0.94 -32.41
C SER A 210 -11.62 1.13 -32.32
N GLY A 211 -10.86 0.05 -32.09
CA GLY A 211 -9.41 0.07 -31.95
C GLY A 211 -8.88 0.31 -30.53
N ALA A 212 -9.75 0.39 -29.52
CA ALA A 212 -9.41 0.37 -28.10
C ALA A 212 -9.63 -1.02 -27.50
N THR A 213 -8.85 -1.40 -26.50
CA THR A 213 -9.21 -2.50 -25.60
C THR A 213 -10.15 -1.93 -24.56
N VAL A 214 -11.37 -2.44 -24.50
CA VAL A 214 -12.33 -2.11 -23.47
C VAL A 214 -12.27 -3.17 -22.38
N VAL A 215 -12.18 -2.71 -21.14
CA VAL A 215 -12.27 -3.53 -19.93
C VAL A 215 -13.50 -3.03 -19.18
N ALA A 216 -14.61 -3.73 -19.34
CA ALA A 216 -15.85 -3.43 -18.63
C ALA A 216 -16.01 -4.38 -17.44
N VAL A 217 -16.69 -3.92 -16.38
CA VAL A 217 -16.99 -4.74 -15.21
C VAL A 217 -18.47 -4.65 -14.91
N ASP A 218 -19.12 -5.81 -14.82
CA ASP A 218 -20.48 -5.96 -14.34
C ASP A 218 -20.46 -6.67 -12.99
N GLY A 219 -21.25 -6.16 -12.04
CA GLY A 219 -21.52 -6.81 -10.77
C GLY A 219 -22.97 -7.28 -10.65
N PRO A 220 -23.36 -7.84 -9.50
CA PRO A 220 -24.72 -8.35 -9.26
C PRO A 220 -25.82 -7.30 -9.46
N GLU A 221 -25.53 -6.02 -9.17
CA GLU A 221 -26.48 -4.91 -9.28
C GLU A 221 -26.43 -4.19 -10.65
N GLY A 222 -25.58 -4.65 -11.57
CA GLY A 222 -25.37 -4.07 -12.90
C GLY A 222 -23.95 -3.59 -13.15
N SER A 223 -23.77 -2.80 -14.20
CA SER A 223 -22.45 -2.34 -14.63
C SER A 223 -21.77 -1.41 -13.60
N LEU A 224 -20.53 -1.73 -13.28
CA LEU A 224 -19.64 -0.95 -12.39
C LEU A 224 -18.79 0.06 -13.18
N GLY A 225 -18.75 -0.05 -14.50
CA GLY A 225 -18.09 0.88 -15.41
C GLY A 225 -17.12 0.20 -16.36
N GLU A 226 -16.38 1.01 -17.11
CA GLU A 226 -15.44 0.55 -18.12
C GLU A 226 -14.19 1.42 -18.16
N CYS A 227 -13.09 0.82 -18.62
CA CYS A 227 -11.81 1.44 -18.86
C CYS A 227 -11.36 1.15 -20.29
N HIS A 228 -10.66 2.11 -20.90
CA HIS A 228 -10.25 2.05 -22.30
C HIS A 228 -8.75 2.18 -22.42
N ASP A 229 -8.10 1.23 -23.08
CA ASP A 229 -6.71 1.33 -23.48
C ASP A 229 -6.59 1.48 -25.00
N THR A 230 -5.99 2.58 -25.43
CA THR A 230 -5.73 2.93 -26.83
C THR A 230 -4.25 2.92 -27.19
N THR A 231 -3.39 2.51 -26.25
CA THR A 231 -1.93 2.56 -26.40
C THR A 231 -1.35 1.21 -26.79
N GLY A 232 -0.23 1.20 -27.50
CA GLY A 232 0.44 -0.05 -27.88
C GLY A 232 -0.41 -1.00 -28.74
N THR A 233 0.04 -2.25 -28.83
CA THR A 233 -0.65 -3.34 -29.56
C THR A 233 -1.29 -4.37 -28.64
N GLY A 234 -0.97 -4.34 -27.35
CA GLY A 234 -1.51 -5.22 -26.33
C GLY A 234 -1.93 -4.40 -25.11
N THR A 235 -2.57 -5.06 -24.16
CA THR A 235 -3.11 -4.43 -22.95
C THR A 235 -2.87 -5.35 -21.77
N THR A 236 -2.31 -4.81 -20.70
CA THR A 236 -2.15 -5.54 -19.43
C THR A 236 -3.24 -5.10 -18.46
N VAL A 237 -4.10 -6.02 -18.03
CA VAL A 237 -5.10 -5.79 -16.99
C VAL A 237 -4.56 -6.39 -15.71
N ASP A 238 -4.26 -5.55 -14.73
CA ASP A 238 -3.94 -5.98 -13.36
C ASP A 238 -5.21 -5.83 -12.53
N VAL A 239 -5.92 -6.94 -12.33
CA VAL A 239 -7.20 -6.98 -11.61
C VAL A 239 -6.97 -6.64 -10.15
N THR A 240 -5.90 -7.18 -9.57
CA THR A 240 -5.53 -6.95 -8.17
C THR A 240 -5.03 -5.53 -7.91
N ALA A 241 -4.20 -4.96 -8.78
CA ALA A 241 -3.82 -3.54 -8.66
C ALA A 241 -4.91 -2.59 -9.16
N ALA A 242 -6.00 -3.12 -9.73
CA ALA A 242 -7.08 -2.38 -10.39
C ALA A 242 -6.54 -1.33 -11.40
N THR A 243 -5.69 -1.79 -12.32
CA THR A 243 -5.12 -0.98 -13.40
C THR A 243 -5.26 -1.62 -14.78
N VAL A 244 -5.32 -0.77 -15.81
CA VAL A 244 -5.28 -1.16 -17.23
C VAL A 244 -4.11 -0.43 -17.89
N ASP A 245 -3.14 -1.20 -18.36
CA ASP A 245 -1.82 -0.75 -18.84
C ASP A 245 -1.10 0.22 -17.86
N GLY A 246 -1.27 -0.04 -16.56
CA GLY A 246 -0.72 0.77 -15.47
C GLY A 246 -1.51 2.02 -15.10
N GLU A 247 -2.57 2.36 -15.85
CA GLU A 247 -3.48 3.47 -15.52
C GLU A 247 -4.59 2.97 -14.58
N ARG A 248 -4.99 3.80 -13.60
CA ARG A 248 -6.01 3.41 -12.62
C ARG A 248 -7.35 3.16 -13.29
N CYS A 249 -7.98 2.03 -12.97
CA CYS A 249 -9.30 1.67 -13.44
C CYS A 249 -10.26 1.45 -12.26
N PRO A 250 -11.10 2.44 -11.89
CA PRO A 250 -12.02 2.31 -10.75
C PRO A 250 -13.01 1.16 -10.87
N ALA A 251 -13.37 0.74 -12.08
CA ALA A 251 -14.26 -0.40 -12.29
C ALA A 251 -13.67 -1.73 -11.78
N LEU A 252 -12.35 -1.84 -11.64
CA LEU A 252 -11.66 -3.02 -11.11
C LEU A 252 -11.57 -3.03 -9.57
N GLU A 253 -12.10 -2.01 -8.87
CA GLU A 253 -12.12 -1.91 -7.40
C GLU A 253 -13.26 -2.75 -6.75
N PHE A 254 -13.63 -3.87 -7.36
CA PHE A 254 -14.78 -4.70 -6.92
C PHE A 254 -14.37 -5.93 -6.10
N LEU A 255 -13.08 -6.30 -6.08
CA LEU A 255 -12.64 -7.56 -5.45
C LEU A 255 -12.96 -7.61 -3.95
N GLU A 256 -12.90 -6.47 -3.27
CA GLU A 256 -13.24 -6.35 -1.84
C GLU A 256 -14.75 -6.53 -1.57
N ASP A 257 -15.59 -6.34 -2.59
CA ASP A 257 -17.04 -6.47 -2.49
C ASP A 257 -17.52 -7.92 -2.65
N ILE A 258 -16.61 -8.90 -2.76
CA ILE A 258 -16.92 -10.33 -2.89
C ILE A 258 -16.96 -10.96 -1.47
N PRO A 259 -18.14 -11.09 -0.81
CA PRO A 259 -18.26 -11.50 0.60
C PRO A 259 -17.91 -12.94 0.99
N ALA A 260 -17.60 -13.84 0.04
CA ALA A 260 -17.42 -15.27 0.29
C ALA A 260 -16.39 -15.90 -0.66
N ASP A 261 -16.10 -17.18 -0.43
CA ASP A 261 -15.33 -18.01 -1.37
C ASP A 261 -16.02 -18.00 -2.74
N PHE A 262 -15.23 -17.94 -3.80
CA PHE A 262 -15.74 -17.87 -5.18
C PHE A 262 -14.96 -18.79 -6.12
N ASP A 263 -15.61 -19.16 -7.20
CA ASP A 263 -14.99 -19.79 -8.36
C ASP A 263 -14.49 -18.70 -9.31
N LEU A 264 -13.24 -18.84 -9.76
CA LEU A 264 -12.67 -18.00 -10.82
C LEU A 264 -12.72 -18.79 -12.12
N ARG A 265 -13.43 -18.29 -13.12
CA ARG A 265 -13.60 -18.97 -14.42
C ARG A 265 -13.40 -18.03 -15.60
N TYR A 266 -12.96 -18.62 -16.70
CA TYR A 266 -12.89 -17.99 -18.01
C TYR A 266 -14.03 -18.51 -18.88
N GLU A 267 -14.76 -17.59 -19.50
CA GLU A 267 -15.74 -17.89 -20.56
C GLU A 267 -15.32 -17.18 -21.83
N HIS A 268 -15.71 -17.72 -23.00
CA HIS A 268 -15.32 -17.16 -24.29
C HIS A 268 -13.80 -17.04 -24.43
N GLY A 269 -13.04 -17.97 -23.84
CA GLY A 269 -11.58 -17.88 -23.76
C GLY A 269 -10.85 -17.83 -25.11
N GLY A 270 -11.48 -18.34 -26.17
CA GLY A 270 -10.98 -18.26 -27.56
C GLY A 270 -11.19 -16.90 -28.25
N ASN A 271 -11.93 -15.98 -27.61
CA ASN A 271 -12.16 -14.62 -28.13
C ASN A 271 -11.07 -13.62 -27.67
N ALA A 272 -10.01 -14.12 -27.05
CA ALA A 272 -8.83 -13.38 -26.64
C ALA A 272 -7.60 -14.30 -26.70
N THR A 273 -6.41 -13.71 -26.90
CA THR A 273 -5.14 -14.45 -26.81
C THR A 273 -4.15 -13.68 -25.94
N GLY A 274 -3.41 -14.41 -25.11
CA GLY A 274 -2.55 -13.77 -24.15
C GLY A 274 -1.89 -14.69 -23.15
N THR A 275 -1.45 -14.07 -22.07
CA THR A 275 -0.86 -14.71 -20.89
C THR A 275 -1.63 -14.26 -19.66
N TYR A 276 -1.52 -15.02 -18.58
CA TYR A 276 -2.06 -14.60 -17.30
C TYR A 276 -1.27 -15.24 -16.15
N GLU A 277 -1.39 -14.62 -14.99
CA GLU A 277 -0.94 -15.13 -13.70
C GLU A 277 -2.03 -14.83 -12.68
N VAL A 278 -2.31 -15.79 -11.79
CA VAL A 278 -3.16 -15.59 -10.62
C VAL A 278 -2.69 -16.49 -9.49
N THR A 279 -2.75 -15.99 -8.27
CA THR A 279 -2.55 -16.80 -7.07
C THR A 279 -3.84 -16.83 -6.26
N GLY A 280 -4.49 -17.99 -6.17
CA GLY A 280 -5.65 -18.21 -5.31
C GLY A 280 -5.25 -18.66 -3.90
N LYS A 281 -5.96 -18.21 -2.87
CA LYS A 281 -5.78 -18.68 -1.49
C LYS A 281 -6.44 -20.04 -1.32
N GLU A 282 -5.79 -20.94 -0.59
CA GLU A 282 -6.41 -22.22 -0.23
C GLU A 282 -7.19 -22.06 1.09
N GLY A 283 -8.51 -22.21 1.01
CA GLY A 283 -9.46 -22.30 2.11
C GLY A 283 -9.82 -23.75 2.46
N GLU A 284 -10.76 -23.93 3.38
CA GLU A 284 -11.16 -25.28 3.85
C GLU A 284 -11.81 -26.14 2.76
N SER A 285 -12.47 -25.50 1.80
CA SER A 285 -13.22 -26.15 0.72
C SER A 285 -12.58 -25.97 -0.65
N THR A 286 -11.44 -25.29 -0.76
CA THR A 286 -10.79 -25.03 -2.04
C THR A 286 -10.38 -26.34 -2.70
N SER A 287 -10.94 -26.60 -3.87
CA SER A 287 -10.55 -27.73 -4.72
C SER A 287 -9.69 -27.25 -5.88
N ARG A 288 -8.72 -28.07 -6.23
CA ARG A 288 -8.01 -27.92 -7.50
C ARG A 288 -8.97 -28.38 -8.59
N PRO A 289 -9.20 -27.59 -9.66
CA PRO A 289 -10.08 -28.03 -10.73
C PRO A 289 -9.56 -29.35 -11.32
N SER A 290 -10.50 -30.24 -11.65
CA SER A 290 -10.18 -31.60 -12.14
C SER A 290 -9.64 -31.63 -13.58
N SER A 291 -9.59 -30.49 -14.27
CA SER A 291 -9.21 -30.35 -15.68
C SER A 291 -7.69 -30.24 -15.85
N PRO A 292 -7.07 -30.89 -16.85
CA PRO A 292 -5.63 -31.04 -16.90
C PRO A 292 -4.93 -29.72 -17.21
N TYR A 293 -4.35 -29.08 -16.19
CA TYR A 293 -3.13 -28.31 -16.42
C TYR A 293 -2.14 -29.27 -17.09
N LEU A 294 -1.83 -29.03 -18.36
CA LEU A 294 -0.89 -29.87 -19.08
C LEU A 294 0.45 -29.90 -18.36
N THR A 295 1.25 -30.91 -18.68
CA THR A 295 2.70 -30.77 -18.54
C THR A 295 3.20 -29.70 -19.52
N GLY A 296 3.24 -28.43 -19.10
CA GLY A 296 3.90 -27.37 -19.86
C GLY A 296 3.28 -25.99 -19.71
N ASN A 297 2.00 -25.82 -20.06
CA ASN A 297 1.27 -24.55 -20.03
C ASN A 297 -0.23 -24.79 -20.31
N PRO A 298 -1.18 -24.26 -19.52
CA PRO A 298 -1.00 -23.55 -18.25
C PRO A 298 -0.46 -24.45 -17.14
N VAL A 299 0.27 -23.85 -16.19
CA VAL A 299 0.89 -24.54 -15.06
C VAL A 299 0.26 -24.07 -13.76
N ALA A 300 -0.14 -25.03 -12.93
CA ALA A 300 -0.57 -24.81 -11.56
C ALA A 300 0.43 -25.44 -10.58
N ASN A 301 1.01 -24.61 -9.70
CA ASN A 301 1.93 -25.05 -8.66
C ASN A 301 1.38 -24.65 -7.29
N ASP A 302 1.68 -25.46 -6.26
CA ASP A 302 1.50 -25.01 -4.89
C ASP A 302 2.25 -23.69 -4.68
N SER A 303 1.72 -22.81 -3.84
CA SER A 303 2.31 -21.51 -3.56
C SER A 303 2.05 -21.11 -2.11
N VAL A 304 2.98 -20.39 -1.50
CA VAL A 304 2.72 -19.67 -0.26
C VAL A 304 1.93 -18.40 -0.60
N TYR A 305 0.66 -18.35 -0.22
CA TYR A 305 -0.21 -17.20 -0.41
C TYR A 305 0.26 -16.03 0.47
N GLY A 306 0.50 -16.29 1.75
CA GLY A 306 0.96 -15.26 2.68
C GLY A 306 1.69 -15.85 3.88
N VAL A 307 2.40 -14.99 4.60
CA VAL A 307 3.10 -15.33 5.85
C VAL A 307 2.98 -14.16 6.82
N THR A 308 3.19 -14.42 8.11
CA THR A 308 3.34 -13.35 9.10
C THR A 308 4.77 -13.31 9.63
N VAL A 309 5.34 -12.10 9.65
CA VAL A 309 6.61 -11.82 10.32
C VAL A 309 6.38 -10.91 11.52
N HIS A 310 7.00 -11.27 12.63
CA HIS A 310 7.04 -10.44 13.81
C HIS A 310 8.18 -9.43 13.68
N LEU A 311 7.82 -8.14 13.59
CA LEU A 311 8.72 -7.01 13.52
C LEU A 311 8.90 -6.41 14.92
N TYR A 312 10.13 -6.45 15.40
CA TYR A 312 10.57 -5.68 16.56
C TYR A 312 11.59 -4.64 16.10
N THR A 313 11.36 -3.37 16.43
CA THR A 313 12.32 -2.29 16.21
C THR A 313 12.53 -1.47 17.48
N ARG A 314 13.78 -1.03 17.68
CA ARG A 314 14.18 -0.19 18.80
C ARG A 314 15.14 0.88 18.34
N SER A 315 14.86 2.12 18.73
CA SER A 315 15.77 3.26 18.63
C SER A 315 16.03 3.86 20.01
N SER A 316 16.70 5.03 20.06
CA SER A 316 16.89 5.80 21.30
C SER A 316 15.59 6.25 21.94
N ASP A 317 14.56 6.51 21.14
CA ASP A 317 13.36 7.23 21.55
C ASP A 317 12.09 6.36 21.49
N ILE A 318 12.08 5.30 20.68
CA ILE A 318 10.91 4.44 20.50
C ILE A 318 11.28 2.95 20.49
N THR A 319 10.40 2.13 21.07
CA THR A 319 10.37 0.68 20.84
C THR A 319 9.01 0.36 20.24
N TYR A 320 9.00 -0.38 19.15
CA TYR A 320 7.81 -0.74 18.42
C TYR A 320 7.86 -2.22 18.07
N GLU A 321 6.73 -2.89 18.25
CA GLU A 321 6.57 -4.31 18.05
C GLU A 321 5.21 -4.56 17.41
N THR A 322 5.20 -5.28 16.30
CA THR A 322 3.97 -5.62 15.57
C THR A 322 4.17 -6.91 14.79
N ASP A 323 3.08 -7.60 14.52
CA ASP A 323 3.04 -8.61 13.47
C ASP A 323 2.69 -7.94 12.14
N VAL A 324 3.38 -8.37 11.08
CA VAL A 324 3.18 -7.89 9.70
C VAL A 324 2.77 -9.10 8.87
N ARG A 325 1.49 -9.17 8.49
CA ARG A 325 1.02 -10.12 7.48
C ARG A 325 1.49 -9.64 6.12
N VAL A 326 2.03 -10.56 5.33
CA VAL A 326 2.59 -10.30 4.00
C VAL A 326 1.93 -11.26 3.03
N ALA A 327 1.09 -10.72 2.15
CA ALA A 327 0.42 -11.42 1.06
C ALA A 327 0.61 -10.57 -0.22
N PRO A 328 1.67 -10.83 -1.01
CA PRO A 328 2.07 -9.91 -2.09
C PRO A 328 1.00 -9.74 -3.17
N GLY A 329 0.67 -8.49 -3.49
CA GLY A 329 -0.31 -8.14 -4.52
C GLY A 329 -1.76 -8.58 -4.22
N GLU A 330 -2.07 -8.82 -2.94
CA GLU A 330 -3.46 -8.74 -2.45
C GLU A 330 -3.83 -7.25 -2.36
N GLN A 331 -5.10 -6.89 -2.59
CA GLN A 331 -5.54 -5.50 -2.40
C GLN A 331 -5.42 -5.11 -0.92
N ASP A 332 -4.85 -3.93 -0.65
CA ASP A 332 -4.83 -3.35 0.70
C ASP A 332 -6.25 -2.89 1.05
N ALA A 333 -6.97 -3.68 1.86
CA ALA A 333 -8.27 -3.32 2.43
C ALA A 333 -8.22 -2.16 3.44
#